data_AF-A0A0S8IXW1-F1
#
_entry.id   AF-A0A0S8IXW1-F1
#
_cell.length_a   1.000
_cell.length_b   1.000
_cell.length_c   1.000
_cell.angle_alpha   90.00
_cell.angle_beta   90.00
_cell.angle_gamma   90.00
#
_symmetry.space_group_name_H-M   'P 1'
#
loop_
_entity.id
_entity.type
_entity.pdbx_description
1 polymer ?
#
loop_
_entity_poly.entity_id
_entity_poly.type
_entity_poly.pdbx_seq_one_letter_code
_entity_poly.pdbx_strand_id
1 'polypeptide(L)'
;MREKGSFIVFLAVVLLLMSPRLTLADDPEIQDTCRVECLDVTLPEQQVVIGVSVYNDEDLGGVVIPLIFGYPWLDVVCDSVSFVGTRIEDAEYLGVSIDTANYKLLFYAAFIDSDLTSGDGVVANLYFTIGSNWDSTLCIRVDTTFYPPTTILEFTPRATGQALHPEFKMGCLGSGYVAVPDLIDPSNQEDVCSPDTFDFVWSKSGEDVFYTLQYAHDSNFTTGVVIIEDLEDTSYTVWLPRQTYFWHVKTTNLCDKDSPYQDRAFSFQVFQSGDPSNDGVVDLTDVLYIVSYLYKDGPDPDPPASGDAFCDGEIDLTDLLLLISYLFKGGPAPCCP
;
A
#
# COMPACT_ATOMS: atom_id res chain seq x y z
N MET A 1 -50.18 16.03 -12.93
CA MET A 1 -49.45 17.32 -13.13
C MET A 1 -48.34 17.57 -12.10
N ARG A 2 -47.78 16.53 -11.44
CA ARG A 2 -46.79 16.68 -10.35
C ARG A 2 -45.34 16.34 -10.75
N GLU A 3 -45.09 15.93 -11.99
CA GLU A 3 -43.75 15.54 -12.48
C GLU A 3 -42.98 16.67 -13.19
N LYS A 4 -43.64 17.76 -13.59
CA LYS A 4 -42.98 18.87 -14.29
C LYS A 4 -42.19 19.82 -13.38
N GLY A 5 -42.47 19.81 -12.07
CA GLY A 5 -41.70 20.57 -11.07
C GLY A 5 -40.33 19.94 -10.79
N SER A 6 -40.26 18.61 -10.72
CA SER A 6 -39.02 17.88 -10.41
C SER A 6 -37.96 18.00 -11.51
N PHE A 7 -38.37 18.11 -12.78
CA PHE A 7 -37.43 18.18 -13.91
C PHE A 7 -36.88 19.59 -14.16
N ILE A 8 -37.66 20.63 -13.85
CA ILE A 8 -37.23 22.03 -13.95
C ILE A 8 -36.33 22.42 -12.77
N VAL A 9 -36.57 21.85 -11.58
CA VAL A 9 -35.72 22.02 -10.38
C VAL A 9 -34.38 21.28 -10.53
N PHE A 10 -34.37 20.08 -11.12
CA PHE A 10 -33.13 19.40 -11.52
C PHE A 10 -32.32 20.25 -12.52
N LEU A 11 -32.99 20.93 -13.46
CA LEU A 11 -32.33 21.80 -14.44
C LEU A 11 -31.73 23.08 -13.84
N ALA A 12 -32.33 23.64 -12.77
CA ALA A 12 -31.82 24.84 -12.09
C ALA A 12 -30.59 24.54 -11.22
N VAL A 13 -30.57 23.39 -10.54
CA VAL A 13 -29.38 22.88 -9.83
C VAL A 13 -28.29 22.50 -10.83
N VAL A 14 -28.65 21.89 -11.97
CA VAL A 14 -27.72 21.64 -13.09
C VAL A 14 -27.17 22.93 -13.70
N LEU A 15 -27.94 24.02 -13.73
CA LEU A 15 -27.47 25.32 -14.24
C LEU A 15 -26.48 26.02 -13.30
N LEU A 16 -26.56 25.79 -11.99
CA LEU A 16 -25.52 26.16 -11.03
C LEU A 16 -24.24 25.33 -11.25
N LEU A 17 -24.40 24.04 -11.58
CA LEU A 17 -23.35 23.08 -11.94
C LEU A 17 -22.79 23.22 -13.38
N MET A 18 -23.34 24.13 -14.20
CA MET A 18 -22.95 24.36 -15.60
C MET A 18 -22.33 25.76 -15.82
N SER A 19 -21.77 26.35 -14.76
CA SER A 19 -20.95 27.56 -14.90
C SER A 19 -19.84 27.33 -15.96
N PRO A 20 -19.57 28.30 -16.85
CA PRO A 20 -18.53 28.13 -17.86
C PRO A 20 -17.18 27.96 -17.15
N ARG A 21 -16.48 26.87 -17.48
CA ARG A 21 -15.10 26.55 -17.04
C ARG A 21 -14.10 27.57 -17.57
N LEU A 22 -14.13 28.76 -17.00
CA LEU A 22 -13.14 29.81 -17.22
C LEU A 22 -12.13 29.68 -16.08
N THR A 23 -11.01 29.02 -16.39
CA THR A 23 -9.72 29.10 -15.69
C THR A 23 -9.76 29.01 -14.16
N LEU A 24 -9.23 27.89 -13.64
CA LEU A 24 -8.89 27.63 -12.24
C LEU A 24 -8.53 28.92 -11.48
N ALA A 25 -9.36 29.29 -10.51
CA ALA A 25 -8.87 30.08 -9.40
C ALA A 25 -8.22 29.08 -8.43
N ASP A 26 -6.92 29.22 -8.19
CA ASP A 26 -6.35 28.66 -6.97
C ASP A 26 -7.11 29.28 -5.80
N ASP A 27 -7.50 28.44 -4.84
CA ASP A 27 -8.03 28.86 -3.54
C ASP A 27 -7.07 29.91 -2.95
N PRO A 28 -7.49 31.19 -2.85
CA PRO A 28 -6.56 32.31 -2.72
C PRO A 28 -5.97 32.49 -1.31
N GLU A 29 -6.43 31.74 -0.30
CA GLU A 29 -6.01 31.94 1.10
C GLU A 29 -5.58 30.63 1.79
N ILE A 30 -6.53 29.82 2.30
CA ILE A 30 -6.29 28.59 3.07
C ILE A 30 -7.05 27.45 2.41
N GLN A 31 -6.30 26.46 1.91
CA GLN A 31 -6.84 25.30 1.22
C GLN A 31 -8.06 24.68 1.94
N ASP A 32 -9.21 24.78 1.28
CA ASP A 32 -10.46 24.13 1.63
C ASP A 32 -10.28 22.61 1.70
N THR A 33 -10.97 21.96 2.65
CA THR A 33 -10.85 20.51 2.81
C THR A 33 -12.20 19.83 3.01
N CYS A 34 -12.32 18.64 2.45
CA CYS A 34 -13.39 17.68 2.74
C CYS A 34 -12.74 16.44 3.33
N ARG A 35 -13.13 16.07 4.55
CA ARG A 35 -12.45 15.02 5.34
C ARG A 35 -13.48 14.01 5.82
N VAL A 36 -13.22 12.74 5.58
CA VAL A 36 -14.06 11.65 6.10
C VAL A 36 -13.36 10.99 7.29
N GLU A 37 -14.12 10.73 8.35
CA GLU A 37 -13.61 10.05 9.53
C GLU A 37 -13.20 8.60 9.21
N CYS A 38 -12.18 8.13 9.92
CA CYS A 38 -11.65 6.78 9.81
C CYS A 38 -11.92 6.04 11.11
N LEU A 39 -12.72 4.99 11.04
CA LEU A 39 -13.07 4.15 12.18
C LEU A 39 -12.17 2.91 12.19
N ASP A 40 -11.17 2.90 13.08
CA ASP A 40 -10.10 1.90 13.15
C ASP A 40 -10.52 0.49 13.61
N VAL A 41 -11.78 0.31 14.03
CA VAL A 41 -12.30 -1.00 14.47
C VAL A 41 -13.74 -1.14 14.01
N THR A 42 -13.99 -2.11 13.13
CA THR A 42 -15.34 -2.56 12.79
C THR A 42 -15.49 -4.06 13.03
N LEU A 43 -16.52 -4.41 13.80
CA LEU A 43 -16.89 -5.79 14.13
C LEU A 43 -18.12 -6.20 13.29
N PRO A 44 -18.33 -7.51 13.07
CA PRO A 44 -19.55 -8.01 12.43
C PRO A 44 -20.82 -7.64 13.20
N GLU A 45 -21.95 -7.61 12.49
CA GLU A 45 -23.31 -7.46 13.06
C GLU A 45 -23.53 -6.17 13.88
N GLN A 46 -22.92 -5.06 13.46
CA GLN A 46 -23.07 -3.77 14.14
C GLN A 46 -23.49 -2.66 13.19
N GLN A 47 -23.97 -1.56 13.76
CA GLN A 47 -24.10 -0.28 13.07
C GLN A 47 -22.97 0.65 13.48
N VAL A 48 -22.37 1.32 12.50
CA VAL A 48 -21.32 2.31 12.72
C VAL A 48 -21.68 3.64 12.08
N VAL A 49 -21.11 4.71 12.60
CA VAL A 49 -21.28 6.06 12.08
C VAL A 49 -19.90 6.67 11.87
N ILE A 50 -19.71 7.32 10.72
CA ILE A 50 -18.54 8.16 10.44
C ILE A 50 -18.99 9.55 10.01
N GLY A 51 -18.31 10.58 10.50
CA GLY A 51 -18.56 11.96 10.12
C GLY A 51 -17.83 12.34 8.82
N VAL A 52 -18.48 13.15 7.99
CA VAL A 52 -17.84 13.92 6.92
C VAL A 52 -17.77 15.36 7.38
N SER A 53 -16.57 15.94 7.42
CA SER A 53 -16.32 17.31 7.83
C SER A 53 -15.84 18.15 6.66
N VAL A 54 -16.26 19.41 6.64
CA VAL A 54 -15.79 20.40 5.69
C VAL A 54 -15.12 21.52 6.46
N TYR A 55 -13.97 21.96 5.98
CA TYR A 55 -13.42 23.28 6.28
C TYR A 55 -13.53 24.13 5.01
N ASN A 56 -14.03 25.35 5.20
CA ASN A 56 -14.07 26.38 4.17
C ASN A 56 -13.69 27.72 4.79
N ASP A 57 -12.80 28.46 4.16
CA ASP A 57 -12.34 29.76 4.66
C ASP A 57 -13.21 30.94 4.17
N GLU A 58 -13.98 30.77 3.10
CA GLU A 58 -15.04 31.67 2.66
C GLU A 58 -16.45 31.12 2.85
N ASP A 59 -17.48 31.96 2.73
CA ASP A 59 -18.87 31.52 2.75
C ASP A 59 -19.24 30.78 1.44
N LEU A 60 -19.86 29.61 1.56
CA LEU A 60 -20.23 28.77 0.41
C LEU A 60 -21.74 28.83 0.11
N GLY A 61 -22.09 28.93 -1.16
CA GLY A 61 -23.45 28.77 -1.68
C GLY A 61 -23.84 27.32 -1.96
N GLY A 62 -22.89 26.39 -1.90
CA GLY A 62 -23.19 24.96 -2.03
C GLY A 62 -21.98 24.05 -1.91
N VAL A 63 -22.25 22.78 -1.63
CA VAL A 63 -21.27 21.69 -1.57
C VAL A 63 -21.82 20.44 -2.25
N VAL A 64 -20.97 19.72 -2.99
CA VAL A 64 -21.28 18.44 -3.63
C VAL A 64 -20.21 17.45 -3.25
N ILE A 65 -20.60 16.36 -2.58
CA ILE A 65 -19.67 15.38 -2.02
C ILE A 65 -20.06 13.98 -2.52
N PRO A 66 -19.43 13.50 -3.61
CA PRO A 66 -19.52 12.11 -4.04
C PRO A 66 -18.49 11.26 -3.29
N LEU A 67 -18.91 10.08 -2.81
CA LEU A 67 -18.08 9.12 -2.10
C LEU A 67 -18.24 7.71 -2.69
N ILE A 68 -17.21 6.88 -2.52
CA ILE A 68 -17.22 5.43 -2.74
C ILE A 68 -16.74 4.75 -1.46
N PHE A 69 -17.40 3.67 -1.06
CA PHE A 69 -17.20 3.09 0.28
C PHE A 69 -17.09 1.56 0.29
N GLY A 70 -16.83 0.92 -0.85
CA GLY A 70 -16.69 -0.53 -0.86
C GLY A 70 -16.40 -1.19 -2.21
N TYR A 71 -16.32 -2.51 -2.14
CA TYR A 71 -16.06 -3.44 -3.24
C TYR A 71 -17.13 -4.54 -3.26
N PRO A 72 -17.36 -5.21 -4.41
CA PRO A 72 -18.42 -6.22 -4.58
C PRO A 72 -18.46 -7.38 -3.57
N TRP A 73 -17.34 -7.68 -2.92
CA TRP A 73 -17.21 -8.81 -1.98
C TRP A 73 -17.37 -8.41 -0.50
N LEU A 74 -17.56 -7.12 -0.19
CA LEU A 74 -17.66 -6.66 1.19
C LEU A 74 -19.07 -6.78 1.74
N ASP A 75 -19.17 -7.23 2.99
CA ASP A 75 -20.43 -7.28 3.74
C ASP A 75 -20.64 -5.97 4.54
N VAL A 76 -20.75 -4.86 3.81
CA VAL A 76 -20.99 -3.51 4.34
C VAL A 76 -22.02 -2.77 3.49
N VAL A 77 -22.95 -2.09 4.13
CA VAL A 77 -23.99 -1.30 3.48
C VAL A 77 -24.03 0.09 4.08
N CYS A 78 -24.02 1.14 3.25
CA CYS A 78 -24.38 2.48 3.68
C CYS A 78 -25.91 2.57 3.74
N ASP A 79 -26.46 2.70 4.94
CA ASP A 79 -27.91 2.69 5.18
C ASP A 79 -28.54 4.05 4.93
N SER A 80 -27.90 5.10 5.46
CA SER A 80 -28.45 6.44 5.45
C SER A 80 -27.39 7.51 5.70
N VAL A 81 -27.74 8.74 5.34
CA VAL A 81 -26.97 9.94 5.66
C VAL A 81 -27.85 10.86 6.49
N SER A 82 -27.33 11.33 7.62
CA SER A 82 -27.99 12.30 8.49
C SER A 82 -27.28 13.64 8.44
N PHE A 83 -28.06 14.70 8.32
CA PHE A 83 -27.60 16.10 8.41
C PHE A 83 -28.00 16.73 9.75
N VAL A 84 -28.62 16.00 10.67
CA VAL A 84 -29.08 16.56 11.95
C VAL A 84 -27.88 16.97 12.80
N GLY A 85 -27.87 18.23 13.26
CA GLY A 85 -26.81 18.82 14.06
C GLY A 85 -25.53 19.12 13.28
N THR A 86 -25.58 19.12 11.94
CA THR A 86 -24.43 19.38 11.07
C THR A 86 -24.46 20.81 10.54
N ARG A 87 -23.34 21.28 9.97
CA ARG A 87 -23.23 22.64 9.42
C ARG A 87 -24.16 22.91 8.22
N ILE A 88 -24.70 21.86 7.60
CA ILE A 88 -25.62 21.97 6.46
C ILE A 88 -27.07 21.62 6.81
N GLU A 89 -27.39 21.44 8.10
CA GLU A 89 -28.72 21.00 8.54
C GLU A 89 -29.87 21.89 8.05
N ASP A 90 -29.61 23.20 7.94
CA ASP A 90 -30.58 24.23 7.58
C ASP A 90 -30.53 24.63 6.09
N ALA A 91 -29.76 23.94 5.25
CA ALA A 91 -29.67 24.28 3.84
C ALA A 91 -31.03 24.13 3.13
N GLU A 92 -31.37 25.08 2.24
CA GLU A 92 -32.67 25.11 1.57
C GLU A 92 -32.85 23.93 0.62
N TYR A 93 -31.76 23.41 0.07
CA TYR A 93 -31.76 22.22 -0.76
C TYR A 93 -30.72 21.23 -0.26
N LEU A 94 -31.20 20.13 0.34
CA LEU A 94 -30.40 18.97 0.72
C LEU A 94 -30.81 17.76 -0.09
N GLY A 95 -29.82 16.98 -0.55
CA GLY A 95 -30.08 15.75 -1.28
C GLY A 95 -29.07 14.66 -0.97
N VAL A 96 -29.55 13.41 -1.03
CA VAL A 96 -28.74 12.19 -0.85
C VAL A 96 -29.15 11.20 -1.93
N SER A 97 -28.16 10.52 -2.52
CA SER A 97 -28.32 9.37 -3.39
C SER A 97 -27.36 8.29 -2.94
N ILE A 98 -27.90 7.13 -2.56
CA ILE A 98 -27.10 5.95 -2.19
C ILE A 98 -27.34 4.88 -3.27
N ASP A 99 -26.27 4.50 -3.95
CA ASP A 99 -26.24 3.38 -4.88
C ASP A 99 -25.47 2.24 -4.22
N THR A 100 -26.17 1.43 -3.43
CA THR A 100 -25.60 0.30 -2.70
C THR A 100 -25.11 -0.81 -3.63
N ALA A 101 -25.59 -0.87 -4.87
CA ALA A 101 -25.15 -1.88 -5.84
C ALA A 101 -23.77 -1.54 -6.42
N ASN A 102 -23.42 -0.26 -6.48
CA ASN A 102 -22.13 0.22 -6.97
C ASN A 102 -21.26 0.86 -5.87
N TYR A 103 -21.68 0.76 -4.60
CA TYR A 103 -20.98 1.31 -3.43
C TYR A 103 -20.73 2.82 -3.51
N LYS A 104 -21.61 3.54 -4.21
CA LYS A 104 -21.50 5.00 -4.40
C LYS A 104 -22.49 5.72 -3.52
N LEU A 105 -22.04 6.83 -2.96
CA LEU A 105 -22.84 7.77 -2.21
C LEU A 105 -22.65 9.15 -2.84
N LEU A 106 -23.71 9.94 -2.90
CA LEU A 106 -23.64 11.34 -3.25
C LEU A 106 -24.53 12.09 -2.28
N PHE A 107 -24.02 13.15 -1.67
CA PHE A 107 -24.86 14.13 -1.01
C PHE A 107 -24.43 15.54 -1.39
N TYR A 108 -25.38 16.47 -1.28
CA TYR A 108 -25.15 17.86 -1.61
C TYR A 108 -26.03 18.77 -0.75
N ALA A 109 -25.57 20.00 -0.60
CA ALA A 109 -26.32 21.10 -0.01
C ALA A 109 -26.21 22.33 -0.92
N ALA A 110 -27.29 23.09 -1.09
CA ALA A 110 -27.25 24.39 -1.74
C ALA A 110 -28.01 25.42 -0.90
N PHE A 111 -27.39 26.60 -0.79
CA PHE A 111 -27.86 27.72 -0.01
C PHE A 111 -28.23 28.88 -0.92
N ILE A 112 -29.50 29.31 -0.90
CA ILE A 112 -30.01 30.34 -1.81
C ILE A 112 -30.21 31.67 -1.09
N ASP A 113 -30.96 31.65 0.01
CA ASP A 113 -31.28 32.82 0.82
C ASP A 113 -30.36 32.93 2.05
N SER A 114 -29.54 31.90 2.28
CA SER A 114 -28.52 31.78 3.31
C SER A 114 -27.19 31.30 2.71
N ASP A 115 -26.21 31.02 3.56
CA ASP A 115 -24.87 30.54 3.18
C ASP A 115 -24.37 29.50 4.19
N LEU A 116 -23.52 28.58 3.75
CA LEU A 116 -22.64 27.84 4.66
C LEU A 116 -21.49 28.76 5.05
N THR A 117 -21.62 29.39 6.22
CA THR A 117 -20.61 30.33 6.72
C THR A 117 -19.25 29.67 6.86
N SER A 118 -18.17 30.41 6.61
CA SER A 118 -16.78 29.99 6.86
C SER A 118 -16.61 29.29 8.22
N GLY A 119 -15.76 28.26 8.25
CA GLY A 119 -15.48 27.49 9.46
C GLY A 119 -15.17 26.02 9.19
N ASP A 120 -15.11 25.26 10.27
CA ASP A 120 -14.81 23.82 10.28
C ASP A 120 -15.88 23.04 11.02
N GLY A 121 -16.28 21.89 10.50
CA GLY A 121 -17.11 20.93 11.23
C GLY A 121 -17.83 19.92 10.35
N VAL A 122 -18.56 19.03 11.03
CA VAL A 122 -19.32 17.95 10.38
C VAL A 122 -20.42 18.54 9.51
N VAL A 123 -20.51 18.04 8.27
CA VAL A 123 -21.60 18.33 7.32
C VAL A 123 -22.52 17.13 7.16
N ALA A 124 -22.05 15.90 7.36
CA ALA A 124 -22.89 14.71 7.25
C ALA A 124 -22.41 13.60 8.20
N ASN A 125 -23.34 12.83 8.74
CA ASN A 125 -23.07 11.59 9.46
C ASN A 125 -23.54 10.42 8.60
N LEU A 126 -22.62 9.54 8.23
CA LEU A 126 -22.88 8.38 7.39
C LEU A 126 -23.11 7.15 8.27
N TYR A 127 -24.26 6.50 8.12
CA TYR A 127 -24.61 5.30 8.88
C TYR A 127 -24.38 4.07 8.03
N PHE A 128 -23.62 3.12 8.56
CA PHE A 128 -23.33 1.85 7.90
C PHE A 128 -23.80 0.67 8.75
N THR A 129 -24.34 -0.35 8.09
CA THR A 129 -24.56 -1.67 8.66
C THR A 129 -23.41 -2.57 8.23
N ILE A 130 -22.72 -3.13 9.20
CA ILE A 130 -21.67 -4.15 9.03
C ILE A 130 -22.34 -5.51 9.14
N GLY A 131 -22.29 -6.30 8.06
CA GLY A 131 -22.94 -7.61 8.01
C GLY A 131 -22.18 -8.69 8.79
N SER A 132 -22.76 -9.89 8.81
CA SER A 132 -22.23 -11.01 9.60
C SER A 132 -20.97 -11.65 9.02
N ASN A 133 -20.71 -11.45 7.73
CA ASN A 133 -19.53 -11.98 7.03
C ASN A 133 -18.39 -10.96 6.93
N TRP A 134 -18.51 -9.81 7.61
CA TRP A 134 -17.43 -8.83 7.68
C TRP A 134 -16.18 -9.45 8.28
N ASP A 135 -15.05 -9.34 7.57
CA ASP A 135 -13.76 -9.70 8.12
C ASP A 135 -13.19 -8.53 8.92
N SER A 136 -13.13 -8.68 10.24
CA SER A 136 -12.60 -7.64 11.14
C SER A 136 -11.12 -7.33 10.94
N THR A 137 -10.40 -8.10 10.13
CA THR A 137 -9.00 -7.82 9.76
C THR A 137 -8.88 -6.84 8.59
N LEU A 138 -9.95 -6.63 7.83
CA LEU A 138 -9.95 -5.71 6.69
C LEU A 138 -10.12 -4.26 7.13
N CYS A 139 -9.60 -3.37 6.30
CA CYS A 139 -9.88 -1.95 6.33
C CYS A 139 -10.28 -1.51 4.92
N ILE A 140 -11.27 -0.66 4.78
CA ILE A 140 -11.74 -0.16 3.48
C ILE A 140 -11.75 1.35 3.47
N ARG A 141 -11.39 1.95 2.32
CA ARG A 141 -11.45 3.39 2.13
C ARG A 141 -12.89 3.85 2.00
N VAL A 142 -13.15 5.02 2.54
CA VAL A 142 -14.25 5.87 2.12
C VAL A 142 -13.64 7.04 1.38
N ASP A 143 -13.56 6.90 0.06
CA ASP A 143 -12.85 7.82 -0.82
C ASP A 143 -13.84 8.67 -1.64
N THR A 144 -13.37 9.71 -2.31
CA THR A 144 -14.14 10.45 -3.30
C THR A 144 -14.22 9.68 -4.61
N THR A 145 -15.27 9.92 -5.39
CA THR A 145 -15.44 9.28 -6.71
C THR A 145 -16.05 10.25 -7.69
N PHE A 146 -15.86 9.95 -8.97
CA PHE A 146 -16.67 10.55 -10.03
C PHE A 146 -18.03 9.85 -10.16
N TYR A 147 -19.10 10.63 -10.21
CA TYR A 147 -20.42 10.17 -10.63
C TYR A 147 -20.71 10.71 -12.06
N PRO A 148 -20.68 9.87 -13.11
CA PRO A 148 -20.95 10.33 -14.47
C PRO A 148 -22.34 10.97 -14.60
N PRO A 149 -22.52 11.99 -15.47
CA PRO A 149 -21.56 12.50 -16.44
C PRO A 149 -20.67 13.66 -15.96
N THR A 150 -20.92 14.27 -14.79
CA THR A 150 -20.22 15.51 -14.38
C THR A 150 -20.06 15.69 -12.86
N THR A 151 -20.49 14.76 -12.01
CA THR A 151 -20.45 14.97 -10.55
C THR A 151 -19.07 14.65 -9.98
N ILE A 152 -18.45 15.67 -9.41
CA ILE A 152 -17.14 15.64 -8.76
C ILE A 152 -17.27 16.31 -7.38
N LEU A 153 -16.26 16.12 -6.53
CA LEU A 153 -16.15 16.86 -5.27
C LEU A 153 -15.95 18.35 -5.61
N GLU A 154 -16.88 19.17 -5.15
CA GLU A 154 -16.97 20.57 -5.54
C GLU A 154 -17.58 21.41 -4.40
N PHE A 155 -16.95 22.54 -4.09
CA PHE A 155 -17.56 23.62 -3.31
C PHE A 155 -17.83 24.83 -4.22
N THR A 156 -18.88 25.58 -3.91
CA THR A 156 -19.26 26.77 -4.67
C THR A 156 -19.22 27.99 -3.75
N PRO A 157 -18.20 28.85 -3.82
CA PRO A 157 -18.14 30.10 -3.08
C PRO A 157 -19.33 30.97 -3.38
N ARG A 158 -19.90 31.59 -2.34
CA ARG A 158 -21.03 32.49 -2.48
C ARG A 158 -20.67 33.73 -3.29
N ALA A 159 -19.47 34.27 -3.06
CA ALA A 159 -19.05 35.54 -3.65
C ALA A 159 -18.82 35.45 -5.16
N THR A 160 -18.27 34.33 -5.64
CA THR A 160 -17.86 34.16 -7.04
C THR A 160 -18.82 33.28 -7.84
N GLY A 161 -19.47 32.32 -7.18
CA GLY A 161 -20.23 31.25 -7.85
C GLY A 161 -19.37 30.33 -8.70
N GLN A 162 -18.04 30.39 -8.58
CA GLN A 162 -17.10 29.58 -9.35
C GLN A 162 -16.68 28.35 -8.55
N ALA A 163 -16.98 27.17 -9.08
CA ALA A 163 -16.60 25.88 -8.50
C ALA A 163 -15.11 25.80 -8.10
N LEU A 164 -14.85 25.33 -6.89
CA LEU A 164 -13.51 24.99 -6.39
C LEU A 164 -13.43 23.51 -5.99
N HIS A 165 -12.20 22.99 -6.02
CA HIS A 165 -11.88 21.61 -5.65
C HIS A 165 -11.15 21.59 -4.32
N PRO A 166 -11.83 21.22 -3.21
CA PRO A 166 -11.17 21.13 -1.92
C PRO A 166 -10.18 19.97 -1.90
N GLU A 167 -9.18 20.05 -1.03
CA GLU A 167 -8.33 18.91 -0.68
C GLU A 167 -9.19 17.84 -0.01
N PHE A 168 -9.24 16.66 -0.61
CA PHE A 168 -9.96 15.53 -0.06
C PHE A 168 -9.06 14.69 0.84
N LYS A 169 -9.52 14.39 2.05
CA LYS A 169 -8.89 13.44 2.98
C LYS A 169 -9.83 12.27 3.17
N MET A 170 -9.45 11.13 2.62
CA MET A 170 -10.24 9.92 2.69
C MET A 170 -10.42 9.45 4.13
N GLY A 171 -11.53 8.76 4.36
CA GLY A 171 -11.84 8.09 5.60
C GLY A 171 -11.70 6.59 5.46
N CYS A 172 -12.12 5.86 6.49
CA CYS A 172 -12.06 4.41 6.46
C CYS A 172 -13.09 3.74 7.36
N LEU A 173 -13.34 2.47 7.08
CA LEU A 173 -14.02 1.54 7.98
C LEU A 173 -13.15 0.30 8.15
N GLY A 174 -12.87 -0.10 9.39
CA GLY A 174 -12.19 -1.36 9.69
C GLY A 174 -10.82 -1.21 10.30
N SER A 175 -10.11 -2.33 10.39
CA SER A 175 -8.90 -2.47 11.21
C SER A 175 -7.82 -1.47 10.79
N GLY A 176 -7.48 -0.55 11.71
CA GLY A 176 -6.26 0.24 11.59
C GLY A 176 -4.98 -0.59 11.76
N TYR A 177 -5.11 -1.82 12.28
CA TYR A 177 -4.00 -2.73 12.49
C TYR A 177 -3.66 -3.47 11.20
N VAL A 178 -2.36 -3.52 10.90
CA VAL A 178 -1.77 -4.20 9.75
C VAL A 178 -0.73 -5.17 10.30
N ALA A 179 -0.89 -6.46 10.01
CA ALA A 179 0.03 -7.47 10.51
C ALA A 179 1.40 -7.33 9.82
N VAL A 180 2.47 -7.49 10.60
CA VAL A 180 3.84 -7.59 10.07
C VAL A 180 4.02 -8.99 9.50
N PRO A 181 4.51 -9.16 8.26
CA PRO A 181 4.74 -10.47 7.68
C PRO A 181 5.95 -11.14 8.36
N ASP A 182 5.93 -12.47 8.50
CA ASP A 182 7.10 -13.24 8.89
C ASP A 182 7.99 -13.49 7.68
N LEU A 183 9.30 -13.30 7.83
CA LEU A 183 10.28 -13.62 6.79
C LEU A 183 10.51 -15.14 6.78
N ILE A 184 10.41 -15.77 5.61
CA ILE A 184 10.47 -17.23 5.47
C ILE A 184 11.76 -17.65 4.76
N ASP A 185 12.02 -17.12 3.56
CA ASP A 185 13.16 -17.49 2.73
C ASP A 185 13.73 -16.24 2.02
N PRO A 186 15.05 -16.02 2.03
CA PRO A 186 16.08 -16.82 2.70
C PRO A 186 15.99 -16.71 4.21
N SER A 187 16.39 -17.77 4.90
CA SER A 187 16.51 -17.79 6.36
C SER A 187 17.57 -16.80 6.85
N ASN A 188 17.44 -16.36 8.10
CA ASN A 188 18.42 -15.45 8.68
C ASN A 188 19.78 -16.13 8.84
N GLN A 189 20.83 -15.46 8.34
CA GLN A 189 22.22 -15.90 8.26
C GLN A 189 22.43 -17.15 7.39
N GLU A 190 21.61 -17.30 6.36
CA GLU A 190 21.77 -18.36 5.37
C GLU A 190 22.89 -18.05 4.36
N ASP A 191 23.62 -19.09 3.97
CA ASP A 191 24.54 -19.06 2.84
C ASP A 191 23.84 -19.65 1.61
N VAL A 192 23.59 -18.80 0.62
CA VAL A 192 22.89 -19.16 -0.61
C VAL A 192 23.91 -19.29 -1.74
N CYS A 193 23.98 -20.45 -2.35
CA CYS A 193 24.83 -20.63 -3.52
C CYS A 193 24.21 -19.90 -4.74
N SER A 194 25.00 -19.05 -5.38
CA SER A 194 24.65 -18.08 -6.44
C SER A 194 23.73 -18.69 -7.49
N PRO A 195 22.42 -18.48 -7.39
CA PRO A 195 21.48 -19.10 -8.31
C PRO A 195 21.26 -18.21 -9.54
N ASP A 196 20.77 -18.79 -10.63
CA ASP A 196 20.33 -18.03 -11.80
C ASP A 196 19.13 -17.11 -11.47
N THR A 197 18.36 -17.46 -10.45
CA THR A 197 17.25 -16.69 -9.87
C THR A 197 17.08 -17.02 -8.40
N PHE A 198 16.69 -16.04 -7.59
CA PHE A 198 16.57 -16.10 -6.15
C PHE A 198 15.19 -15.61 -5.70
N ASP A 199 14.54 -16.31 -4.78
CA ASP A 199 13.19 -15.96 -4.30
C ASP A 199 13.25 -15.39 -2.88
N PHE A 200 12.69 -14.21 -2.69
CA PHE A 200 12.26 -13.75 -1.38
C PHE A 200 10.87 -14.30 -1.11
N VAL A 201 10.64 -14.87 0.08
CA VAL A 201 9.36 -15.46 0.50
C VAL A 201 9.01 -15.01 1.91
N TRP A 202 7.78 -14.57 2.13
CA TRP A 202 7.27 -14.13 3.43
C TRP A 202 5.85 -14.65 3.69
N SER A 203 5.36 -14.55 4.92
CA SER A 203 4.01 -15.00 5.26
C SER A 203 2.93 -14.02 4.78
N LYS A 204 1.73 -14.55 4.47
CA LYS A 204 0.54 -13.72 4.23
C LYS A 204 0.13 -12.96 5.50
N SER A 205 -0.05 -11.64 5.40
CA SER A 205 -0.42 -10.73 6.51
C SER A 205 -1.92 -10.39 6.58
N GLY A 206 -2.70 -10.71 5.55
CA GLY A 206 -4.13 -10.39 5.47
C GLY A 206 -4.70 -10.66 4.09
N GLU A 207 -6.02 -10.52 3.96
CA GLU A 207 -6.68 -10.49 2.64
C GLU A 207 -6.55 -9.10 2.02
N ASP A 208 -6.40 -9.04 0.69
CA ASP A 208 -6.32 -7.79 -0.10
C ASP A 208 -5.31 -6.77 0.46
N VAL A 209 -4.11 -7.23 0.82
CA VAL A 209 -3.00 -6.37 1.26
C VAL A 209 -1.89 -6.34 0.20
N PHE A 210 -1.09 -5.28 0.24
CA PHE A 210 0.12 -5.13 -0.57
C PHE A 210 1.36 -5.25 0.32
N TYR A 211 2.49 -5.58 -0.29
CA TYR A 211 3.78 -5.67 0.40
C TYR A 211 4.79 -4.71 -0.23
N THR A 212 5.65 -4.17 0.63
CA THR A 212 6.88 -3.50 0.22
C THR A 212 8.06 -4.34 0.67
N LEU A 213 8.78 -4.93 -0.29
CA LEU A 213 10.05 -5.61 -0.07
C LEU A 213 11.18 -4.60 -0.17
N GLN A 214 12.08 -4.61 0.80
CA GLN A 214 13.32 -3.84 0.74
C GLN A 214 14.51 -4.76 1.02
N TYR A 215 15.57 -4.62 0.21
CA TYR A 215 16.84 -5.28 0.45
C TYR A 215 18.03 -4.35 0.19
N ALA A 216 19.15 -4.59 0.86
CA ALA A 216 20.34 -3.72 0.85
C ALA A 216 21.63 -4.51 1.13
N HIS A 217 22.78 -3.84 1.01
CA HIS A 217 24.10 -4.43 1.31
C HIS A 217 24.57 -4.18 2.76
N ASP A 218 23.78 -3.48 3.57
CA ASP A 218 24.05 -3.24 4.99
C ASP A 218 22.77 -3.24 5.82
N SER A 219 22.90 -3.57 7.10
CA SER A 219 21.76 -3.70 8.03
C SER A 219 21.04 -2.39 8.34
N ASN A 220 21.63 -1.24 8.02
CA ASN A 220 21.01 0.07 8.21
C ASN A 220 20.29 0.56 6.94
N PHE A 221 20.29 -0.24 5.87
CA PHE A 221 19.67 0.10 4.58
C PHE A 221 20.18 1.44 4.05
N THR A 222 21.51 1.60 3.98
CA THR A 222 22.17 2.84 3.50
C THR A 222 22.93 2.67 2.19
N THR A 223 23.27 1.44 1.82
CA THR A 223 24.08 1.08 0.65
C THR A 223 23.39 -0.02 -0.14
N GLY A 224 23.39 0.10 -1.47
CA GLY A 224 22.78 -0.92 -2.34
C GLY A 224 21.29 -1.14 -2.12
N VAL A 225 20.56 -0.12 -1.64
CA VAL A 225 19.14 -0.24 -1.29
C VAL A 225 18.29 -0.39 -2.54
N VAL A 226 17.44 -1.41 -2.54
CA VAL A 226 16.39 -1.63 -3.53
C VAL A 226 15.05 -1.74 -2.80
N ILE A 227 14.03 -1.08 -3.35
CA ILE A 227 12.67 -1.06 -2.81
C ILE A 227 11.73 -1.50 -3.92
N ILE A 228 10.90 -2.50 -3.63
CA ILE A 228 9.87 -3.02 -4.51
C ILE A 228 8.52 -2.84 -3.79
N GLU A 229 7.66 -2.03 -4.35
CA GLU A 229 6.36 -1.65 -3.78
C GLU A 229 5.21 -2.37 -4.49
N ASP A 230 4.00 -2.26 -3.92
CA ASP A 230 2.74 -2.74 -4.51
C ASP A 230 2.74 -4.24 -4.89
N LEU A 231 3.47 -5.07 -4.13
CA LEU A 231 3.48 -6.51 -4.33
C LEU A 231 2.21 -7.14 -3.77
N GLU A 232 1.45 -7.85 -4.59
CA GLU A 232 0.23 -8.57 -4.16
C GLU A 232 0.51 -10.02 -3.72
N ASP A 233 1.63 -10.59 -4.17
CA ASP A 233 2.04 -11.96 -3.84
C ASP A 233 2.94 -11.98 -2.59
N THR A 234 3.13 -13.17 -2.04
CA THR A 234 4.00 -13.46 -0.88
C THR A 234 5.41 -13.87 -1.26
N SER A 235 5.79 -13.66 -2.53
CA SER A 235 7.13 -13.94 -3.02
C SER A 235 7.57 -12.97 -4.11
N TYR A 236 8.88 -12.78 -4.23
CA TYR A 236 9.50 -11.98 -5.29
C TYR A 236 10.80 -12.61 -5.80
N THR A 237 10.82 -12.95 -7.09
CA THR A 237 11.98 -13.54 -7.77
C THR A 237 12.89 -12.46 -8.36
N VAL A 238 14.20 -12.57 -8.10
CA VAL A 238 15.22 -11.63 -8.58
C VAL A 238 16.55 -12.35 -8.85
N TRP A 239 17.43 -11.77 -9.65
CA TRP A 239 18.83 -12.22 -9.72
C TRP A 239 19.69 -11.36 -8.80
N LEU A 240 20.51 -12.00 -7.96
CA LEU A 240 21.39 -11.32 -7.01
C LEU A 240 22.86 -11.68 -7.28
N PRO A 241 23.76 -10.68 -7.43
CA PRO A 241 25.19 -10.95 -7.46
C PRO A 241 25.72 -11.42 -6.10
N ARG A 242 26.94 -11.96 -6.12
CA ARG A 242 27.65 -12.44 -4.94
C ARG A 242 27.92 -11.29 -3.95
N GLN A 243 27.21 -11.29 -2.83
CA GLN A 243 27.21 -10.20 -1.85
C GLN A 243 26.45 -10.66 -0.60
N THR A 244 26.71 -10.02 0.53
CA THR A 244 25.84 -10.12 1.72
C THR A 244 24.67 -9.15 1.58
N TYR A 245 23.45 -9.67 1.73
CA TYR A 245 22.21 -8.91 1.68
C TYR A 245 21.54 -8.86 3.04
N PHE A 246 20.82 -7.76 3.27
CA PHE A 246 19.88 -7.58 4.37
C PHE A 246 18.52 -7.28 3.78
N TRP A 247 17.47 -7.91 4.28
CA TRP A 247 16.13 -7.76 3.73
C TRP A 247 15.05 -7.80 4.80
N HIS A 248 13.93 -7.15 4.48
CA HIS A 248 12.76 -7.01 5.33
C HIS A 248 11.56 -6.62 4.45
N VAL A 249 10.36 -6.88 4.97
CA VAL A 249 9.11 -6.65 4.25
C VAL A 249 8.12 -5.96 5.19
N LYS A 250 7.35 -5.01 4.68
CA LYS A 250 6.18 -4.46 5.39
C LYS A 250 4.92 -4.72 4.59
N THR A 251 3.79 -4.65 5.27
CA THR A 251 2.46 -4.78 4.66
C THR A 251 1.76 -3.43 4.64
N THR A 252 1.00 -3.17 3.58
CA THR A 252 0.10 -2.02 3.43
C THR A 252 -1.31 -2.56 3.19
N ASN A 253 -2.28 -2.15 4.00
CA ASN A 253 -3.67 -2.55 3.78
C ASN A 253 -4.38 -1.61 2.78
N LEU A 254 -5.62 -1.93 2.42
CA LEU A 254 -6.40 -1.10 1.50
C LEU A 254 -6.64 0.33 2.00
N CYS A 255 -6.39 0.68 3.26
CA CYS A 255 -6.54 2.03 3.80
C CYS A 255 -5.24 2.86 3.80
N ASP A 256 -4.20 2.44 3.06
CA ASP A 256 -2.86 3.05 3.09
C ASP A 256 -2.23 3.05 4.49
N LYS A 257 -2.61 2.09 5.34
CA LYS A 257 -1.96 1.90 6.63
C LYS A 257 -0.87 0.86 6.46
N ASP A 258 0.31 1.22 6.93
CA ASP A 258 1.49 0.37 6.92
C ASP A 258 1.66 -0.34 8.27
N SER A 259 2.09 -1.60 8.20
CA SER A 259 2.80 -2.23 9.32
C SER A 259 4.20 -1.61 9.46
N PRO A 260 4.85 -1.69 10.63
CA PRO A 260 6.30 -1.58 10.66
C PRO A 260 6.92 -2.74 9.85
N TYR A 261 8.20 -2.61 9.52
CA TYR A 261 9.01 -3.76 9.16
C TYR A 261 9.25 -4.66 10.38
N GLN A 262 9.85 -5.83 10.17
CA GLN A 262 10.29 -6.71 11.26
C GLN A 262 11.27 -5.96 12.19
N ASP A 263 11.24 -6.28 13.50
CA ASP A 263 12.15 -5.70 14.50
C ASP A 263 13.63 -5.85 14.14
N ARG A 264 13.95 -6.88 13.35
CA ARG A 264 15.28 -7.14 12.79
C ARG A 264 15.12 -7.62 11.35
N ALA A 265 15.88 -7.02 10.43
CA ALA A 265 16.05 -7.55 9.09
C ALA A 265 16.76 -8.92 9.14
N PHE A 266 16.40 -9.81 8.21
CA PHE A 266 17.18 -11.01 7.97
C PHE A 266 18.37 -10.67 7.09
N SER A 267 19.48 -11.38 7.28
CA SER A 267 20.65 -11.31 6.40
C SER A 267 20.91 -12.64 5.74
N PHE A 268 21.51 -12.65 4.57
CA PHE A 268 21.99 -13.87 3.91
C PHE A 268 23.19 -13.51 3.02
N GLN A 269 24.01 -14.50 2.69
CA GLN A 269 25.16 -14.32 1.84
C GLN A 269 25.00 -15.13 0.57
N VAL A 270 25.04 -14.45 -0.58
CA VAL A 270 25.15 -15.13 -1.86
C VAL A 270 26.63 -15.45 -2.10
N PHE A 271 26.97 -16.71 -2.31
CA PHE A 271 28.34 -17.18 -2.57
C PHE A 271 28.43 -17.98 -3.88
N GLN A 272 29.63 -18.20 -4.41
CA GLN A 272 29.83 -19.06 -5.57
C GLN A 272 30.55 -20.33 -5.11
N SER A 273 29.96 -21.49 -5.37
CA SER A 273 30.60 -22.76 -5.02
C SER A 273 31.87 -22.98 -5.84
N GLY A 274 32.93 -23.41 -5.16
CA GLY A 274 34.26 -23.57 -5.73
C GLY A 274 35.07 -22.29 -5.89
N ASP A 275 34.60 -21.16 -5.33
CA ASP A 275 35.32 -19.88 -5.24
C ASP A 275 35.64 -19.52 -3.75
N PRO A 276 36.45 -20.33 -3.04
CA PRO A 276 36.91 -20.02 -1.69
C PRO A 276 37.84 -18.80 -1.64
N SER A 277 38.43 -18.39 -2.77
CA SER A 277 39.22 -17.17 -2.84
C SER A 277 38.37 -15.90 -2.83
N ASN A 278 37.05 -16.04 -3.07
CA ASN A 278 36.06 -14.98 -3.03
C ASN A 278 36.42 -13.88 -4.06
N ASP A 279 36.97 -14.27 -5.22
CA ASP A 279 37.36 -13.34 -6.29
C ASP A 279 36.35 -13.29 -7.46
N GLY A 280 35.33 -14.16 -7.41
CA GLY A 280 34.24 -14.25 -8.38
C GLY A 280 34.57 -15.11 -9.61
N VAL A 281 35.71 -15.79 -9.64
CA VAL A 281 36.14 -16.63 -10.76
C VAL A 281 36.67 -17.96 -10.26
N VAL A 282 35.94 -19.04 -10.53
CA VAL A 282 36.42 -20.40 -10.23
C VAL A 282 37.62 -20.74 -11.12
N ASP A 283 38.84 -20.67 -10.58
CA ASP A 283 40.10 -20.93 -11.29
C ASP A 283 41.23 -21.56 -10.43
N LEU A 284 42.48 -21.45 -10.89
CA LEU A 284 43.64 -22.04 -10.18
C LEU A 284 43.88 -21.38 -8.82
N THR A 285 43.45 -20.13 -8.63
CA THR A 285 43.56 -19.38 -7.39
C THR A 285 42.79 -20.09 -6.28
N ASP A 286 41.60 -20.63 -6.57
CA ASP A 286 40.78 -21.39 -5.63
C ASP A 286 41.41 -22.71 -5.22
N VAL A 287 41.99 -23.42 -6.19
CA VAL A 287 42.78 -24.64 -5.93
C VAL A 287 43.94 -24.32 -4.99
N LEU A 288 44.65 -23.21 -5.22
CA LEU A 288 45.74 -22.77 -4.35
C LEU A 288 45.24 -22.34 -2.97
N TYR A 289 44.05 -21.75 -2.90
CA TYR A 289 43.39 -21.37 -1.65
C TYR A 289 43.10 -22.60 -0.79
N ILE A 290 42.41 -23.62 -1.32
CA ILE A 290 42.13 -24.87 -0.61
C ILE A 290 43.44 -25.55 -0.16
N VAL A 291 44.47 -25.59 -1.01
CA VAL A 291 45.78 -26.13 -0.61
C VAL A 291 46.40 -25.34 0.54
N SER A 292 46.26 -24.02 0.54
CA SER A 292 46.77 -23.17 1.62
C SER A 292 46.02 -23.42 2.93
N TYR A 293 44.69 -23.49 2.86
CA TYR A 293 43.82 -23.80 3.99
C TYR A 293 44.17 -25.17 4.60
N LEU A 294 44.18 -26.23 3.80
CA LEU A 294 44.37 -27.61 4.29
C LEU A 294 45.79 -27.91 4.80
N TYR A 295 46.82 -27.29 4.21
CA TYR A 295 48.21 -27.75 4.39
C TYR A 295 49.20 -26.66 4.81
N LYS A 296 48.79 -25.39 4.90
CA LYS A 296 49.71 -24.27 5.15
C LYS A 296 49.19 -23.25 6.15
N ASP A 297 48.23 -23.63 6.99
CA ASP A 297 47.60 -22.73 7.97
C ASP A 297 47.05 -21.44 7.32
N GLY A 298 46.49 -21.57 6.11
CA GLY A 298 45.80 -20.49 5.42
C GLY A 298 44.47 -20.12 6.09
N PRO A 299 43.84 -18.98 5.69
CA PRO A 299 42.53 -18.60 6.20
C PRO A 299 41.44 -19.60 5.80
N ASP A 300 40.41 -19.71 6.64
CA ASP A 300 39.21 -20.49 6.38
C ASP A 300 38.40 -19.83 5.23
N PRO A 301 37.86 -20.61 4.27
CA PRO A 301 36.90 -20.10 3.31
C PRO A 301 35.66 -19.48 3.97
N ASP A 302 35.19 -18.34 3.46
CA ASP A 302 34.04 -17.60 3.98
C ASP A 302 33.05 -17.25 2.84
N PRO A 303 31.89 -17.92 2.75
CA PRO A 303 31.40 -18.94 3.69
C PRO A 303 32.12 -20.28 3.50
N PRO A 304 32.10 -21.21 4.48
CA PRO A 304 32.73 -22.53 4.33
C PRO A 304 32.25 -23.29 3.09
N ALA A 305 30.97 -23.14 2.76
CA ALA A 305 30.35 -23.76 1.58
C ALA A 305 30.97 -23.30 0.24
N SER A 306 31.71 -22.20 0.20
CA SER A 306 32.47 -21.80 -1.00
C SER A 306 33.66 -22.73 -1.30
N GLY A 307 34.22 -23.38 -0.26
CA GLY A 307 35.33 -24.32 -0.35
C GLY A 307 34.92 -25.79 -0.34
N ASP A 308 33.73 -26.12 0.17
CA ASP A 308 33.12 -27.46 0.11
C ASP A 308 32.45 -27.66 -1.27
N ALA A 309 33.29 -27.88 -2.28
CA ALA A 309 32.84 -28.03 -3.66
C ALA A 309 32.06 -29.33 -3.89
N PHE A 310 32.14 -30.30 -2.97
CA PHE A 310 31.43 -31.58 -3.04
C PHE A 310 30.11 -31.64 -2.23
N CYS A 311 29.85 -30.65 -1.39
CA CYS A 311 28.65 -30.49 -0.54
C CYS A 311 28.46 -31.65 0.43
N ASP A 312 29.55 -32.19 0.98
CA ASP A 312 29.47 -33.22 2.01
C ASP A 312 29.64 -32.67 3.44
N GLY A 313 29.80 -31.36 3.57
CA GLY A 313 29.89 -30.63 4.83
C GLY A 313 31.30 -30.48 5.37
N GLU A 314 32.32 -30.99 4.66
CA GLU A 314 33.72 -30.93 5.06
C GLU A 314 34.56 -30.39 3.91
N ILE A 315 35.54 -29.53 4.20
CA ILE A 315 36.48 -29.05 3.18
C ILE A 315 37.73 -29.92 3.26
N ASP A 316 37.96 -30.79 2.28
CA ASP A 316 39.06 -31.74 2.27
C ASP A 316 39.73 -31.99 0.91
N LEU A 317 40.51 -33.08 0.79
CA LEU A 317 41.20 -33.43 -0.46
C LEU A 317 40.22 -33.72 -1.61
N THR A 318 39.00 -34.13 -1.30
CA THR A 318 37.93 -34.45 -2.25
C THR A 318 37.49 -33.19 -3.00
N ASP A 319 37.28 -32.07 -2.30
CA ASP A 319 36.96 -30.77 -2.91
C ASP A 319 38.10 -30.29 -3.81
N LEU A 320 39.33 -30.40 -3.32
CA LEU A 320 40.52 -30.05 -4.10
C LEU A 320 40.61 -30.87 -5.39
N LEU A 321 40.38 -32.18 -5.31
CA LEU A 321 40.39 -33.07 -6.47
C LEU A 321 39.23 -32.77 -7.42
N LEU A 322 38.07 -32.40 -6.90
CA LEU A 322 36.90 -31.99 -7.68
C LEU A 322 37.19 -30.72 -8.48
N LEU A 323 37.71 -29.65 -7.84
CA LEU A 323 38.08 -28.41 -8.53
C LEU A 323 39.12 -28.65 -9.63
N ILE A 324 40.15 -29.45 -9.36
CA ILE A 324 41.15 -29.82 -10.38
C ILE A 324 40.49 -30.57 -11.54
N SER A 325 39.55 -31.48 -11.25
CA SER A 325 38.85 -32.25 -12.28
C SER A 325 37.94 -31.36 -13.12
N TYR A 326 37.19 -30.45 -12.50
CA TYR A 326 36.35 -29.46 -13.16
C TYR A 326 37.16 -28.59 -14.11
N LEU A 327 38.22 -27.95 -13.59
CA LEU A 327 39.02 -26.97 -14.34
C LEU A 327 39.87 -27.59 -15.46
N PHE A 328 40.45 -28.77 -15.25
CA PHE A 328 41.48 -29.31 -16.15
C PHE A 328 41.10 -30.61 -16.85
N LYS A 329 40.01 -31.28 -16.45
CA LYS A 329 39.65 -32.62 -16.94
C LYS A 329 38.21 -32.73 -17.45
N GLY A 330 37.44 -31.63 -17.46
CA GLY A 330 36.04 -31.63 -17.86
C GLY A 330 35.15 -32.41 -16.90
N GLY A 331 35.50 -32.42 -15.61
CA GLY A 331 34.67 -32.96 -14.53
C GLY A 331 33.40 -32.16 -14.28
N PRO A 332 32.52 -32.62 -13.38
CA PRO A 332 31.31 -31.89 -13.00
C PRO A 332 31.66 -30.54 -12.33
N ALA A 333 30.76 -29.57 -12.45
CA ALA A 333 30.87 -28.29 -11.73
C ALA A 333 30.75 -28.50 -10.21
N PRO A 334 31.30 -27.58 -9.39
CA PRO A 334 31.06 -27.54 -7.95
C PRO A 334 29.56 -27.58 -7.63
N CYS A 335 29.21 -28.28 -6.56
CA CYS A 335 27.82 -28.43 -6.14
C CYS A 335 27.22 -27.11 -5.63
N CYS A 336 25.91 -26.92 -5.80
CA CYS A 336 25.17 -25.77 -5.33
C CYS A 336 23.95 -26.33 -4.59
N PRO A 337 23.98 -26.39 -3.24
CA PRO A 337 23.02 -27.13 -2.44
C PRO A 337 21.65 -26.46 -2.33
#